data_AF-A0A7Y2DJ81-F1
#
_entry.id   AF-A0A7Y2DJ81-F1
#
_cell.length_a   1.000
_cell.length_b   1.000
_cell.length_c   1.000
_cell.angle_alpha   90.00
_cell.angle_beta   90.00
_cell.angle_gamma   90.00
#
_symmetry.space_group_name_H-M   'P 1'
#
loop_
_entity.id
_entity.type
_entity.pdbx_description
1 polymer ?
#
loop_
_entity_poly.entity_id
_entity_poly.type
_entity_poly.pdbx_seq_one_letter_code
_entity_poly.pdbx_strand_id
1 'polypeptide(L)' 'KKMDAILAYSSQFHDPKSNEPDTPISSKNFLDSIKYRSRDLGRLIGVEYGEGFTAERHIAVNSLDDLI' A
#
# COMPACT_ATOMS: atom_id res chain seq x y z
N LYS A 1 2.61 -0.55 11.27
CA LYS A 1 1.37 -1.37 11.34
C LYS A 1 0.99 -2.04 10.03
N LYS A 2 0.81 -1.34 8.89
CA LYS A 2 0.46 -1.99 7.60
C LYS A 2 1.46 -3.08 7.17
N MET A 3 2.76 -2.75 7.16
CA MET A 3 3.79 -3.72 6.76
C MET A 3 3.85 -4.91 7.71
N ASP A 4 3.65 -4.69 9.01
CA ASP A 4 3.61 -5.75 10.02
C ASP A 4 2.43 -6.71 9.78
N ALA A 5 1.26 -6.16 9.40
CA ALA A 5 0.09 -6.96 9.05
C ALA A 5 0.30 -7.78 7.77
N ILE A 6 1.01 -7.24 6.78
CA ILE A 6 1.39 -7.99 5.56
C ILE A 6 2.35 -9.12 5.92
N LEU A 7 3.39 -8.83 6.72
CA LEU A 7 4.40 -9.80 7.14
C LEU A 7 3.87 -10.88 8.09
N ALA A 8 2.71 -10.68 8.71
CA ALA A 8 2.04 -11.71 9.49
C ALA A 8 1.60 -12.92 8.63
N TYR A 9 1.41 -12.73 7.32
CA TYR A 9 1.13 -13.80 6.35
C TYR A 9 2.43 -14.36 5.77
N SER A 10 3.30 -14.91 6.63
CA SER A 10 4.67 -15.32 6.29
C SER A 10 4.75 -16.39 5.19
N SER A 11 3.71 -17.21 4.99
CA SER A 11 3.67 -18.20 3.91
C SER A 11 3.32 -17.60 2.54
N GLN A 12 2.91 -16.33 2.47
CA GLN A 12 2.46 -15.68 1.24
C GLN A 12 3.48 -14.64 0.75
N PHE A 13 4.06 -13.87 1.68
CA PHE A 13 4.97 -12.77 1.36
C PHE A 13 6.43 -13.14 1.64
N HIS A 14 7.35 -12.25 1.27
CA HIS A 14 8.79 -12.50 1.36
C HIS A 14 9.26 -12.88 2.77
N ASP A 15 9.71 -14.13 2.90
CA ASP A 15 10.50 -14.63 4.03
C ASP A 15 11.84 -15.18 3.52
N PRO A 16 12.98 -14.57 3.88
CA PRO A 16 14.31 -15.03 3.45
C PRO A 16 14.70 -16.43 3.96
N LYS A 17 13.93 -17.01 4.90
CA LYS A 17 14.14 -18.37 5.43
C LYS A 17 13.21 -19.41 4.81
N SER A 18 12.29 -18.99 3.93
CA SER A 18 11.36 -19.91 3.29
C SER A 18 12.06 -20.78 2.24
N ASN A 19 11.67 -22.05 2.20
CA ASN A 19 12.05 -23.01 1.15
C ASN A 19 10.86 -23.33 0.23
N GLU A 20 9.76 -22.57 0.34
CA GLU A 20 8.58 -22.73 -0.51
C GLU A 20 8.84 -22.19 -1.92
N PRO A 21 8.08 -22.65 -2.94
CA PRO A 21 8.20 -22.13 -4.30
C PRO A 21 7.89 -20.63 -4.36
N ASP A 22 8.60 -19.92 -5.22
CA ASP A 22 8.32 -18.51 -5.46
C ASP A 22 6.96 -18.29 -6.11
N THR A 23 6.28 -17.26 -5.66
CA THR A 23 5.04 -16.73 -6.24
C THR A 23 5.26 -15.28 -6.64
N PRO A 24 4.35 -14.69 -7.44
CA PRO A 24 4.44 -13.26 -7.78
C PRO A 24 4.52 -12.34 -6.56
N ILE A 25 3.99 -12.77 -5.41
CA ILE A 25 3.89 -11.95 -4.19
C ILE A 25 4.91 -12.31 -3.10
N SER A 26 5.64 -13.43 -3.23
CA SER A 26 6.67 -13.85 -2.25
C SER A 26 8.03 -13.17 -2.47
N SER A 27 8.21 -12.45 -3.57
CA SER A 27 9.48 -11.77 -3.85
C SER A 27 9.67 -10.54 -2.96
N LYS A 28 10.93 -10.27 -2.60
CA LYS A 28 11.31 -9.01 -1.91
C LYS A 28 10.89 -7.77 -2.70
N ASN A 29 11.02 -7.84 -4.02
CA ASN A 29 10.62 -6.76 -4.92
C ASN A 29 9.12 -6.44 -4.81
N PHE A 30 8.26 -7.46 -4.67
CA PHE A 30 6.84 -7.24 -4.47
C PHE A 30 6.57 -6.53 -3.14
N LEU A 31 7.19 -6.98 -2.04
CA LEU A 31 7.04 -6.35 -0.73
C LEU A 31 7.50 -4.88 -0.75
N ASP A 32 8.66 -4.61 -1.37
CA ASP A 32 9.18 -3.26 -1.54
C ASP A 32 8.25 -2.41 -2.41
N SER A 33 7.64 -2.99 -3.46
CA SER A 33 6.69 -2.28 -4.32
C SER A 33 5.45 -1.76 -3.56
N ILE A 34 4.96 -2.50 -2.55
CA ILE A 34 3.84 -2.06 -1.71
C ILE A 34 4.22 -0.80 -0.92
N LYS A 35 5.44 -0.80 -0.37
CA LYS A 35 5.98 0.33 0.38
C LYS A 35 6.21 1.53 -0.54
N TYR A 36 6.77 1.32 -1.73
CA TYR A 36 6.99 2.37 -2.72
C TYR A 36 5.69 2.99 -3.21
N ARG A 37 4.67 2.19 -3.51
CA ARG A 37 3.34 2.70 -3.91
C ARG A 37 2.74 3.57 -2.81
N SER A 38 2.86 3.15 -1.55
CA SER A 38 2.35 3.93 -0.42
C SER A 38 3.12 5.26 -0.27
N ARG A 39 4.45 5.26 -0.47
CA ARG A 39 5.26 6.49 -0.46
C ARG A 39 4.92 7.43 -1.61
N ASP A 40 4.74 6.89 -2.82
CA ASP A 40 4.43 7.69 -3.99
C ASP A 40 3.08 8.40 -3.85
N LEU A 41 2.06 7.70 -3.36
CA LEU A 41 0.76 8.30 -3.04
C LEU A 41 0.86 9.33 -1.91
N GLY A 42 1.68 9.07 -0.88
CA GLY A 42 1.93 10.03 0.20
C GLY A 42 2.54 11.33 -0.34
N ARG A 43 3.54 11.21 -1.21
CA ARG A 43 4.21 12.34 -1.88
C ARG A 43 3.21 13.23 -2.62
N LEU A 44 2.20 12.67 -3.27
CA LEU A 44 1.19 13.44 -4.02
C LEU A 44 0.32 14.35 -3.13
N ILE A 45 0.16 14.01 -1.84
CA ILE A 45 -0.67 14.75 -0.88
C ILE A 45 0.16 15.38 0.25
N GLY A 46 1.49 15.41 0.12
CA GLY A 46 2.38 16.07 1.09
C GLY A 46 2.60 15.32 2.42
N VAL A 47 2.38 14.00 2.45
CA VAL A 47 2.61 13.15 3.65
C VAL A 47 3.59 12.02 3.36
N GLU A 48 4.08 11.30 4.38
CA GLU A 48 5.11 10.24 4.18
C GLU A 48 4.55 9.00 3.46
N TYR A 49 3.32 8.60 3.76
CA TYR A 49 2.64 7.46 3.13
C TYR A 49 1.15 7.75 2.93
N GLY A 50 0.60 7.34 1.80
CA GLY A 50 -0.83 7.40 1.47
C GLY A 50 -1.35 6.08 0.92
N GLU A 51 -2.66 5.86 1.04
CA GLU A 51 -3.38 4.77 0.40
C GLU A 51 -4.40 5.34 -0.59
N GLY A 52 -4.37 4.83 -1.81
CA GLY A 52 -5.25 5.29 -2.89
C GLY A 52 -6.52 4.46 -2.91
N PHE A 53 -7.65 5.14 -3.01
CA PHE A 53 -8.97 4.55 -3.15
C PHE A 53 -9.60 5.04 -4.44
N THR A 54 -10.43 4.20 -5.06
CA THR A 54 -11.28 4.58 -6.18
C THR A 54 -12.73 4.61 -5.71
N ALA A 55 -13.51 5.53 -6.24
CA ALA A 55 -14.95 5.62 -6.02
C ALA A 55 -15.64 5.77 -7.38
N GLU A 56 -16.78 5.10 -7.55
CA GLU A 56 -17.58 5.22 -8.78
C GLU A 56 -18.20 6.61 -8.92
N ARG A 57 -18.62 7.20 -7.79
CA ARG A 57 -19.20 8.55 -7.72
C ARG A 57 -18.17 9.56 -7.22
N HIS A 58 -18.36 10.81 -7.61
CA HIS A 58 -17.59 11.92 -7.05
C HIS A 58 -17.74 11.98 -5.53
N ILE A 59 -16.63 12.23 -4.83
CA ILE A 59 -16.63 12.42 -3.39
C ILE A 59 -17.39 13.72 -3.07
N ALA A 60 -18.35 13.63 -2.16
CA ALA A 60 -19.09 14.79 -1.67
C ALA A 60 -18.24 15.58 -0.67
N VAL A 61 -18.48 16.89 -0.61
CA VAL A 61 -17.93 17.81 0.39
C VAL A 61 -19.02 18.27 1.34
N ASN A 62 -18.66 18.68 2.56
CA ASN A 62 -19.65 19.13 3.55
C ASN A 62 -20.07 20.58 3.29
N SER A 63 -19.14 21.41 2.81
CA SER A 63 -19.36 22.79 2.38
C SER A 63 -18.73 23.04 1.01
N LEU A 64 -19.24 24.04 0.27
CA LEU A 64 -18.60 24.52 -0.97
C LEU A 64 -17.17 25.02 -0.70
N ASP A 65 -16.93 25.56 0.49
CA ASP A 65 -15.63 26.08 0.90
C ASP A 65 -14.55 25.00 1.06
N ASP A 66 -14.93 23.71 1.20
CA ASP A 66 -13.95 22.61 1.32
C ASP A 66 -13.18 22.34 0.01
N LEU A 67 -13.58 22.99 -1.10
CA LEU A 67 -12.95 22.86 -2.43
C LEU A 67 -11.90 23.95 -2.72
N ILE A 68 -11.74 24.95 -1.84
CA ILE A 68 -11.03 26.21 -2.14
C ILE A 68 -9.96 26.52 -1.09
#